data_AF-A0A100YUZ4-F1
#
_entry.id   AF-A0A100YUZ4-F1
#
_cell.length_a   1.000
_cell.length_b   1.000
_cell.length_c   1.000
_cell.angle_alpha   90.00
_cell.angle_beta   90.00
_cell.angle_gamma   90.00
#
_symmetry.space_group_name_H-M   'P 1'
#
loop_
_entity.id
_entity.type
_entity.pdbx_description
1 polymer ?
#
loop_
_entity_poly.entity_id
_entity_poly.type
_entity_poly.pdbx_seq_one_letter_code
_entity_poly.pdbx_strand_id
1 'polypeptide(L)'
;MSGAGRPRQQRPLNSGSRGNRQHGYELRSRSIDFGNAGRRRRIGGFDARMVLALVLAILAIVLLIFAVSSCVANNAAQQQEEAAVEKPRVATGISDSLSQELTARLDQDDQIAQIASNADQYPDERLVELALNEPDAVSLVAGYLESNKTAQAYGEEASAGSYPQLFDWDSRWGAVDYAGSALAVTGSGPTVMAMATIGLTGSTDNTPATIAALAEKDGLATGDSGMSGDFFTTEANSLGVVYHTYDTSADNISTVLTSGTVLAMEVRADSLTSYEHWILIVEQGSDGTYTVHDPTSSSVTAKTWDADTLASSSTGKFYALTKMAS
;
A
#
# COMPACT_ATOMS: atom_id res chain seq x y z
N MET A 1 34.32 13.44 50.50
CA MET A 1 34.80 12.06 50.77
C MET A 1 34.22 11.20 49.66
N SER A 2 34.93 11.03 48.54
CA SER A 2 35.91 9.95 48.26
C SER A 2 35.18 8.62 47.96
N GLY A 3 35.38 7.88 46.86
CA GLY A 3 36.30 7.95 45.71
C GLY A 3 35.64 7.18 44.53
N ALA A 4 35.93 7.42 43.25
CA ALA A 4 37.20 7.30 42.52
C ALA A 4 37.78 5.87 42.50
N GLY A 5 37.65 5.20 41.34
CA GLY A 5 38.34 3.95 41.00
C GLY A 5 38.35 3.72 39.49
N ARG A 6 39.49 4.04 38.87
CA ARG A 6 39.78 4.14 37.43
C ARG A 6 40.38 2.81 36.84
N PRO A 7 40.70 2.74 35.52
CA PRO A 7 40.73 1.52 34.70
C PRO A 7 42.14 0.89 34.51
N ARG A 8 42.23 -0.24 33.80
CA ARG A 8 43.47 -0.85 33.24
C ARG A 8 43.28 -1.08 31.72
N GLN A 9 44.05 -0.46 30.81
CA GLN A 9 45.45 -0.72 30.39
C GLN A 9 45.68 -2.18 29.94
N GLN A 10 46.40 -2.55 28.87
CA GLN A 10 47.23 -1.91 27.84
C GLN A 10 47.58 -3.00 26.78
N ARG A 11 47.85 -2.58 25.53
CA ARG A 11 48.57 -3.26 24.41
C ARG A 11 50.07 -3.49 24.77
N PRO A 12 51.00 -3.97 23.89
CA PRO A 12 51.07 -5.09 22.92
C PRO A 12 52.44 -5.88 23.01
N LEU A 13 52.78 -6.70 21.99
CA LEU A 13 54.13 -7.07 21.44
C LEU A 13 54.71 -8.50 21.60
N ASN A 14 55.48 -8.83 20.55
CA ASN A 14 56.47 -9.91 20.31
C ASN A 14 55.96 -11.28 19.85
N SER A 15 56.34 -11.81 18.68
CA SER A 15 57.62 -11.94 17.93
C SER A 15 58.50 -13.14 18.36
N GLY A 16 59.04 -13.84 17.35
CA GLY A 16 60.10 -14.87 17.44
C GLY A 16 59.57 -16.30 17.35
N SER A 17 59.61 -16.99 16.19
CA SER A 17 60.76 -17.52 15.44
C SER A 17 61.47 -18.71 16.10
N ARG A 18 61.47 -19.85 15.39
CA ARG A 18 62.53 -20.89 15.22
C ARG A 18 61.88 -22.05 14.46
N GLY A 19 62.26 -22.36 13.23
CA GLY A 19 63.54 -22.95 12.80
C GLY A 19 63.24 -24.42 12.42
N ASN A 20 63.84 -25.08 11.43
CA ASN A 20 65.11 -24.87 10.77
C ASN A 20 65.28 -25.94 9.66
N ARG A 21 66.18 -25.68 8.68
CA ARG A 21 67.03 -26.65 7.92
C ARG A 21 66.36 -27.57 6.86
N GLN A 22 66.96 -27.93 5.72
CA GLN A 22 68.26 -27.65 5.07
C GLN A 22 68.26 -28.28 3.66
N HIS A 23 69.09 -27.72 2.75
CA HIS A 23 69.77 -28.34 1.59
C HIS A 23 68.90 -28.88 0.44
N GLY A 24 69.25 -28.76 -0.85
CA GLY A 24 70.50 -28.40 -1.52
C GLY A 24 70.60 -29.27 -2.79
N TYR A 25 70.59 -28.60 -3.97
CA TYR A 25 71.08 -29.00 -5.31
C TYR A 25 70.71 -30.37 -5.93
N GLU A 26 70.21 -30.35 -7.17
CA GLU A 26 70.98 -30.69 -8.39
C GLU A 26 70.12 -30.61 -9.66
N LEU A 27 70.54 -29.75 -10.60
CA LEU A 27 70.01 -29.69 -11.96
C LEU A 27 70.69 -30.77 -12.80
N ARG A 28 69.94 -31.79 -13.21
CA ARG A 28 70.39 -32.74 -14.24
C ARG A 28 70.34 -32.07 -15.61
N SER A 29 71.53 -31.82 -16.12
CA SER A 29 71.85 -31.51 -17.50
C SER A 29 71.45 -32.65 -18.45
N ARG A 30 70.87 -32.29 -19.59
CA ARG A 30 71.03 -33.06 -20.82
C ARG A 30 71.81 -32.19 -21.79
N SER A 31 72.97 -32.72 -22.16
CA SER A 31 73.90 -32.19 -23.14
C SER A 31 73.36 -32.40 -24.55
N ILE A 32 73.40 -31.34 -25.36
CA ILE A 32 73.62 -31.46 -26.80
C ILE A 32 74.68 -30.42 -27.14
N ASP A 33 75.91 -30.89 -27.27
CA ASP A 33 76.97 -30.17 -27.97
C ASP A 33 77.04 -30.72 -29.39
N PHE A 34 77.17 -29.82 -30.37
CA PHE A 34 78.33 -29.70 -31.26
C PHE A 34 77.96 -28.86 -32.47
N GLY A 35 78.78 -27.86 -32.77
CA GLY A 35 78.87 -27.33 -34.13
C GLY A 35 79.12 -25.85 -34.24
N ASN A 36 80.33 -25.42 -33.86
CA ASN A 36 80.87 -24.11 -34.17
C ASN A 36 80.87 -23.87 -35.70
N ALA A 37 80.01 -22.98 -36.19
CA ALA A 37 80.13 -22.37 -37.50
C ALA A 37 79.96 -20.86 -37.34
N GLY A 38 81.07 -20.17 -37.12
CA GLY A 38 81.10 -18.73 -37.03
C GLY A 38 80.54 -18.08 -38.30
N ARG A 39 79.58 -17.18 -38.14
CA ARG A 39 79.29 -16.09 -39.08
C ARG A 39 78.64 -14.93 -38.36
N ARG A 40 79.42 -13.86 -38.15
CA ARG A 40 78.92 -12.51 -37.89
C ARG A 40 77.79 -12.18 -38.88
N ARG A 41 76.56 -11.97 -38.42
CA ARG A 41 75.56 -11.17 -39.17
C ARG A 41 74.72 -10.30 -38.24
N ARG A 42 74.64 -9.05 -38.70
CA ARG A 42 74.01 -7.86 -38.13
C ARG A 42 72.52 -8.08 -37.84
N ILE A 43 72.03 -7.43 -36.77
CA ILE A 43 70.61 -7.18 -36.51
C ILE A 43 70.03 -6.45 -37.73
N GLY A 44 69.11 -7.10 -38.45
CA GLY A 44 68.33 -6.53 -39.55
C GLY A 44 66.95 -6.11 -39.05
N GLY A 45 66.57 -4.86 -39.30
CA GLY A 45 65.32 -4.26 -38.82
C GLY A 45 64.07 -4.94 -39.36
N PHE A 46 62.99 -4.84 -38.58
CA PHE A 46 61.65 -5.23 -38.99
C PHE A 46 61.29 -4.52 -40.30
N ASP A 47 60.98 -5.31 -41.33
CA ASP A 47 60.62 -4.79 -42.66
C ASP A 47 59.32 -3.97 -42.54
N ALA A 48 59.37 -2.68 -42.88
CA ALA A 48 58.25 -1.75 -42.68
C ALA A 48 56.95 -2.21 -43.35
N ARG A 49 57.06 -3.05 -44.39
CA ARG A 49 55.95 -3.68 -45.10
C ARG A 49 55.21 -4.71 -44.24
N MET A 50 55.92 -5.42 -43.36
CA MET A 50 55.34 -6.42 -42.47
C MET A 50 54.63 -5.77 -41.28
N VAL A 51 55.16 -4.65 -40.79
CA VAL A 51 54.50 -3.82 -39.76
C VAL A 51 53.22 -3.17 -40.32
N LEU A 52 53.29 -2.65 -41.56
CA LEU A 52 52.13 -2.07 -42.24
C LEU A 52 51.00 -3.10 -42.46
N ALA A 53 51.34 -4.33 -42.87
CA ALA A 53 50.36 -5.39 -43.06
C ALA A 53 49.65 -5.77 -41.75
N LEU A 54 50.38 -5.79 -40.63
CA LEU A 54 49.81 -6.10 -39.31
C LEU A 54 48.88 -4.99 -38.81
N VAL A 55 49.24 -3.72 -39.04
CA VAL A 55 48.37 -2.57 -38.71
C VAL A 55 47.08 -2.58 -39.53
N LEU A 56 47.17 -2.88 -40.83
CA LEU A 56 45.99 -2.98 -41.69
C LEU A 56 45.08 -4.16 -41.29
N ALA A 57 45.66 -5.29 -40.88
CA ALA A 57 44.89 -6.43 -40.38
C ALA A 57 44.15 -6.09 -39.07
N ILE A 58 44.80 -5.38 -38.14
CA ILE A 58 44.16 -4.92 -36.90
C ILE A 58 43.03 -3.93 -37.20
N LEU A 59 43.25 -2.98 -38.11
CA LEU A 59 42.21 -2.03 -38.53
C LEU A 59 41.00 -2.73 -39.17
N ALA A 60 41.22 -3.75 -40.00
CA ALA A 60 40.16 -4.55 -40.58
C ALA A 60 39.36 -5.33 -39.52
N ILE A 61 40.04 -5.91 -38.52
CA ILE A 61 39.38 -6.61 -37.41
C ILE A 61 38.56 -5.64 -36.57
N VAL A 62 39.09 -4.45 -36.28
CA VAL A 62 38.36 -3.41 -35.53
C VAL A 62 37.12 -2.97 -36.31
N LEU A 63 37.22 -2.73 -37.62
CA LEU A 63 36.07 -2.39 -38.46
C LEU A 63 35.02 -3.51 -38.49
N LEU A 64 35.45 -4.78 -38.52
CA LEU A 64 34.56 -5.94 -38.50
C LEU A 64 33.83 -6.06 -37.14
N ILE A 65 34.52 -5.81 -36.03
CA ILE A 65 33.92 -5.72 -34.69
C ILE A 65 32.89 -4.59 -34.64
N PHE A 66 33.20 -3.41 -35.17
CA PHE A 66 32.25 -2.29 -35.21
C PHE A 66 31.03 -2.57 -36.10
N ALA A 67 31.22 -3.24 -37.24
CA ALA A 67 30.12 -3.62 -38.13
C ALA A 67 29.21 -4.66 -37.46
N VAL A 68 29.78 -5.69 -36.81
CA VAL A 68 29.00 -6.69 -36.06
C VAL A 68 28.29 -6.06 -34.85
N SER A 69 28.96 -5.19 -34.09
CA SER A 69 28.33 -4.43 -33.00
C SER A 69 27.20 -3.53 -33.48
N SER A 70 27.32 -2.94 -34.67
CA SER A 70 26.25 -2.13 -35.28
C SER A 70 25.09 -3.02 -35.72
N CYS A 71 25.33 -4.20 -36.28
CA CYS A 71 24.27 -5.15 -36.64
C CYS A 71 23.56 -5.73 -35.40
N VAL A 72 24.29 -5.98 -34.30
CA VAL A 72 23.73 -6.49 -33.04
C VAL A 72 22.95 -5.39 -32.30
N ALA A 73 23.44 -4.15 -32.31
CA ALA A 73 22.71 -3.00 -31.76
C ALA A 73 21.44 -2.68 -32.59
N ASN A 74 21.50 -2.83 -33.91
CA ASN A 74 20.34 -2.61 -34.78
C ASN A 74 19.28 -3.72 -34.62
N ASN A 75 19.70 -4.98 -34.38
CA ASN A 75 18.79 -6.06 -34.02
C ASN A 75 18.22 -5.94 -32.60
N ALA A 76 19.01 -5.44 -31.64
CA ALA A 76 18.55 -5.19 -30.28
C ALA A 76 17.56 -4.01 -30.22
N ALA A 77 17.77 -2.99 -31.05
CA ALA A 77 16.83 -1.88 -31.21
C ALA A 77 15.51 -2.33 -31.87
N GLN A 78 15.54 -3.29 -32.81
CA GLN A 78 14.34 -3.82 -33.45
C GLN A 78 13.58 -4.85 -32.59
N GLN A 79 14.24 -5.53 -31.63
CA GLN A 79 13.56 -6.45 -30.71
C GLN A 79 12.88 -5.76 -29.51
N GLN A 80 13.11 -4.46 -29.31
CA GLN A 80 12.44 -3.69 -28.25
C GLN A 80 11.18 -2.97 -28.74
N GLU A 81 10.86 -3.05 -30.03
CA GLU A 81 9.74 -2.34 -30.66
C GLU A 81 8.64 -3.28 -31.23
N GLU A 82 8.85 -4.61 -31.22
CA GLU A 82 7.82 -5.61 -31.58
C GLU A 82 7.53 -6.56 -30.41
N ALA A 83 6.73 -6.08 -29.45
CA ALA A 83 5.81 -6.83 -28.58
C ALA A 83 5.34 -6.03 -27.33
N ALA A 84 5.46 -4.70 -27.32
CA ALA A 84 4.58 -3.92 -26.46
C ALA A 84 3.22 -3.89 -27.14
N VAL A 85 2.31 -4.80 -26.75
CA VAL A 85 0.89 -4.50 -26.86
C VAL A 85 0.75 -3.18 -26.10
N GLU A 86 0.59 -2.07 -26.82
CA GLU A 86 0.41 -0.76 -26.21
C GLU A 86 -0.79 -0.91 -25.28
N LYS A 87 -0.52 -0.95 -23.97
CA LYS A 87 -1.53 -1.25 -22.97
C LYS A 87 -2.61 -0.18 -23.13
N PRO A 88 -3.88 -0.57 -23.28
CA PRO A 88 -4.93 0.42 -23.54
C PRO A 88 -4.96 1.41 -22.37
N ARG A 89 -5.21 2.70 -22.68
CA ARG A 89 -5.27 3.76 -21.66
C ARG A 89 -6.32 3.48 -20.58
N VAL A 90 -7.37 2.75 -20.95
CA VAL A 90 -8.38 2.20 -20.05
C VAL A 90 -8.43 0.70 -20.30
N ALA A 91 -8.40 -0.09 -19.24
CA ALA A 91 -8.45 -1.55 -19.34
C ALA A 91 -9.75 -2.02 -20.02
N THR A 92 -9.65 -3.12 -20.76
CA THR A 92 -10.80 -3.81 -21.31
C THR A 92 -11.38 -4.79 -20.30
N GLY A 93 -12.69 -5.03 -20.32
CA GLY A 93 -13.33 -6.01 -19.43
C GLY A 93 -13.95 -5.40 -18.17
N ILE A 94 -13.91 -4.08 -18.03
CA ILE A 94 -14.73 -3.32 -17.07
C ILE A 94 -16.05 -2.89 -17.72
N SER A 95 -17.01 -2.43 -16.91
CA SER A 95 -18.27 -1.87 -17.41
C SER A 95 -18.09 -0.66 -18.33
N ASP A 96 -18.97 -0.51 -19.33
CA ASP A 96 -18.92 0.62 -20.29
C ASP A 96 -19.05 1.97 -19.60
N SER A 97 -19.88 2.07 -18.56
CA SER A 97 -20.05 3.28 -17.73
C SER A 97 -18.74 3.66 -17.04
N LEU A 98 -18.10 2.69 -16.36
CA LEU A 98 -16.84 2.93 -15.68
C LEU A 98 -15.73 3.31 -16.67
N SER A 99 -15.67 2.65 -17.83
CA SER A 99 -14.74 3.00 -18.89
C SER A 99 -14.92 4.44 -19.38
N GLN A 100 -16.17 4.90 -19.52
CA GLN A 100 -16.48 6.24 -19.97
C GLN A 100 -16.11 7.30 -18.93
N GLU A 101 -16.38 7.03 -17.65
CA GLU A 101 -16.01 7.92 -16.54
C GLU A 101 -14.50 8.04 -16.37
N LEU A 102 -13.76 6.93 -16.44
CA LEU A 102 -12.30 6.93 -16.40
C LEU A 102 -11.73 7.74 -17.57
N THR A 103 -12.24 7.53 -18.78
CA THR A 103 -11.79 8.25 -19.99
C THR A 103 -11.90 9.77 -19.81
N ALA A 104 -12.96 10.25 -19.16
CA ALA A 104 -13.18 11.67 -18.90
C ALA A 104 -12.16 12.29 -17.93
N ARG A 105 -11.43 11.47 -17.14
CA ARG A 105 -10.52 11.93 -16.09
C ARG A 105 -9.05 11.55 -16.30
N LEU A 106 -8.72 10.81 -17.36
CA LEU A 106 -7.35 10.33 -17.64
C LEU A 106 -6.28 11.44 -17.65
N ASP A 107 -6.64 12.66 -18.05
CA ASP A 107 -5.69 13.77 -18.20
C ASP A 107 -5.62 14.66 -16.94
N GLN A 108 -6.36 14.32 -15.88
CA GLN A 108 -6.42 15.12 -14.64
C GLN A 108 -5.37 14.67 -13.62
N ASP A 109 -5.02 13.39 -13.61
CA ASP A 109 -4.16 12.78 -12.59
C ASP A 109 -3.46 11.52 -13.15
N ASP A 110 -2.14 11.45 -13.01
CA ASP A 110 -1.32 10.31 -13.45
C ASP A 110 -1.71 9.00 -12.72
N GLN A 111 -2.14 9.09 -11.46
CA GLN A 111 -2.62 7.95 -10.68
C GLN A 111 -3.97 7.45 -11.22
N ILE A 112 -4.86 8.35 -11.68
CA ILE A 112 -6.10 7.94 -12.36
C ILE A 112 -5.78 7.24 -13.68
N ALA A 113 -4.80 7.71 -14.45
CA ALA A 113 -4.37 7.00 -15.66
C ALA A 113 -3.78 5.62 -15.34
N GLN A 114 -3.01 5.49 -14.26
CA GLN A 114 -2.52 4.20 -13.76
C GLN A 114 -3.67 3.26 -13.39
N ILE A 115 -4.64 3.75 -12.59
CA ILE A 115 -5.83 2.97 -12.19
C ILE A 115 -6.59 2.53 -13.42
N ALA A 116 -6.89 3.44 -14.34
CA ALA A 116 -7.64 3.16 -15.56
C ALA A 116 -6.98 2.06 -16.40
N SER A 117 -5.66 2.12 -16.59
CA SER A 117 -4.94 1.12 -17.37
C SER A 117 -4.94 -0.27 -16.70
N ASN A 118 -5.12 -0.35 -15.38
CA ASN A 118 -5.11 -1.60 -14.60
C ASN A 118 -6.52 -1.96 -14.08
N ALA A 119 -7.58 -1.31 -14.54
CA ALA A 119 -8.90 -1.38 -13.92
C ALA A 119 -9.45 -2.83 -13.88
N ASP A 120 -9.09 -3.67 -14.86
CA ASP A 120 -9.45 -5.09 -14.95
C ASP A 120 -8.73 -6.00 -13.94
N GLN A 121 -7.71 -5.49 -13.25
CA GLN A 121 -6.93 -6.24 -12.26
C GLN A 121 -7.42 -6.04 -10.83
N TYR A 122 -8.28 -5.04 -10.59
CA TYR A 122 -8.87 -4.85 -9.27
C TYR A 122 -9.89 -5.96 -9.02
N PRO A 123 -9.86 -6.62 -7.86
CA PRO A 123 -10.76 -7.73 -7.54
C PRO A 123 -12.22 -7.27 -7.38
N ASP A 124 -12.43 -5.97 -7.21
CA ASP A 124 -13.72 -5.32 -7.00
C ASP A 124 -13.73 -3.98 -7.75
N GLU A 125 -14.66 -3.80 -8.70
CA GLU A 125 -14.78 -2.57 -9.48
C GLU A 125 -15.03 -1.34 -8.59
N ARG A 126 -15.60 -1.53 -7.39
CA ARG A 126 -15.87 -0.45 -6.44
C ARG A 126 -14.60 0.26 -5.95
N LEU A 127 -13.43 -0.39 -6.00
CA LEU A 127 -12.15 0.28 -5.73
C LEU A 127 -11.85 1.36 -6.79
N VAL A 128 -12.17 1.08 -8.05
CA VAL A 128 -11.97 2.02 -9.15
C VAL A 128 -12.98 3.17 -9.05
N GLU A 129 -14.24 2.86 -8.71
CA GLU A 129 -15.27 3.85 -8.44
C GLU A 129 -14.91 4.76 -7.26
N LEU A 130 -14.35 4.21 -6.19
CA LEU A 130 -13.87 4.97 -5.04
C LEU A 130 -12.87 6.05 -5.47
N ALA A 131 -11.88 5.73 -6.31
CA ALA A 131 -10.93 6.71 -6.81
C ALA A 131 -11.58 7.81 -7.68
N LEU A 132 -12.68 7.50 -8.36
CA LEU A 132 -13.44 8.49 -9.13
C LEU A 132 -14.30 9.37 -8.21
N ASN A 133 -14.80 8.85 -7.10
CA ASN A 133 -15.73 9.56 -6.24
C ASN A 133 -15.02 10.35 -5.12
N GLU A 134 -13.89 9.85 -4.62
CA GLU A 134 -13.17 10.39 -3.48
C GLU A 134 -11.72 10.71 -3.88
N PRO A 135 -11.40 11.99 -4.20
CA PRO A 135 -10.05 12.38 -4.64
C PRO A 135 -8.94 12.00 -3.66
N ASP A 136 -9.20 12.05 -2.36
CA ASP A 136 -8.23 11.70 -1.32
C ASP A 136 -7.96 10.18 -1.24
N ALA A 137 -8.80 9.35 -1.87
CA ALA A 137 -8.63 7.89 -1.93
C ALA A 137 -7.76 7.44 -3.12
N VAL A 138 -7.51 8.30 -4.12
CA VAL A 138 -6.81 7.95 -5.37
C VAL A 138 -5.47 7.29 -5.11
N SER A 139 -4.68 7.82 -4.17
CA SER A 139 -3.38 7.26 -3.81
C SER A 139 -3.46 5.87 -3.19
N LEU A 140 -4.47 5.59 -2.35
CA LEU A 140 -4.70 4.25 -1.83
C LEU A 140 -5.00 3.28 -2.98
N VAL A 141 -5.95 3.65 -3.85
CA VAL A 141 -6.42 2.77 -4.93
C VAL A 141 -5.28 2.48 -5.90
N ALA A 142 -4.54 3.50 -6.35
CA ALA A 142 -3.40 3.31 -7.25
C ALA A 142 -2.33 2.37 -6.68
N GLY A 143 -2.09 2.42 -5.36
CA GLY A 143 -1.17 1.53 -4.65
C GLY A 143 -1.75 0.17 -4.25
N TYR A 144 -3.05 -0.06 -4.43
CA TYR A 144 -3.73 -1.23 -3.87
C TYR A 144 -3.18 -2.55 -4.43
N LEU A 145 -2.94 -2.65 -5.75
CA LEU A 145 -2.47 -3.89 -6.40
C LEU A 145 -1.08 -4.34 -5.92
N GLU A 146 -0.25 -3.40 -5.48
CA GLU A 146 1.11 -3.65 -4.98
C GLU A 146 1.17 -3.71 -3.44
N SER A 147 0.05 -3.41 -2.77
CA SER A 147 -0.03 -3.40 -1.31
C SER A 147 0.16 -4.79 -0.72
N ASN A 148 0.87 -4.84 0.42
CA ASN A 148 1.00 -6.03 1.25
C ASN A 148 -0.24 -6.32 2.12
N LYS A 149 -1.29 -5.50 2.00
CA LYS A 149 -2.58 -5.64 2.71
C LYS A 149 -2.46 -5.58 4.25
N THR A 150 -1.42 -4.92 4.78
CA THR A 150 -1.20 -4.83 6.24
C THR A 150 -1.76 -3.54 6.82
N ALA A 151 -2.38 -3.64 7.98
CA ALA A 151 -2.83 -2.50 8.76
C ALA A 151 -1.68 -1.77 9.48
N GLN A 152 -1.90 -0.50 9.78
CA GLN A 152 -1.06 0.36 10.61
C GLN A 152 -1.84 0.78 11.87
N ALA A 153 -1.11 1.19 12.91
CA ALA A 153 -1.74 1.73 14.12
C ALA A 153 -2.42 3.07 13.83
N TYR A 154 -3.34 3.48 14.72
CA TYR A 154 -4.04 4.76 14.62
C TYR A 154 -3.06 5.95 14.56
N GLY A 155 -2.11 6.02 15.49
CA GLY A 155 -0.98 6.97 15.42
C GLY A 155 -1.31 8.41 15.80
N GLU A 156 -2.55 8.70 16.21
CA GLU A 156 -2.99 10.01 16.71
C GLU A 156 -3.46 9.91 18.16
N GLU A 157 -3.38 11.02 18.89
CA GLU A 157 -3.95 11.12 20.23
C GLU A 157 -5.48 11.27 20.13
N ALA A 158 -6.22 10.68 21.06
CA ALA A 158 -7.67 10.82 21.13
C ALA A 158 -8.13 11.23 22.52
N SER A 159 -9.29 11.87 22.59
CA SER A 159 -9.92 12.25 23.84
C SER A 159 -11.40 11.86 23.83
N ALA A 160 -11.88 11.35 24.96
CA ALA A 160 -13.28 11.02 25.11
C ALA A 160 -14.15 12.27 24.92
N GLY A 161 -15.24 12.14 24.18
CA GLY A 161 -16.11 13.22 23.73
C GLY A 161 -15.73 13.81 22.36
N SER A 162 -14.58 13.44 21.79
CA SER A 162 -14.17 13.82 20.44
C SER A 162 -14.24 12.63 19.50
N TYR A 163 -15.22 12.63 18.61
CA TYR A 163 -15.38 11.56 17.62
C TYR A 163 -14.54 11.89 16.39
N PRO A 164 -13.55 11.06 16.01
CA PRO A 164 -12.75 11.33 14.82
C PRO A 164 -13.59 11.12 13.55
N GLN A 165 -13.21 11.81 12.48
CA GLN A 165 -13.71 11.57 11.12
C GLN A 165 -12.75 10.61 10.43
N LEU A 166 -13.10 9.32 10.40
CA LEU A 166 -12.31 8.28 9.77
C LEU A 166 -13.00 7.79 8.52
N PHE A 167 -12.22 7.51 7.50
CA PHE A 167 -12.67 6.93 6.26
C PHE A 167 -12.14 5.51 6.11
N ASP A 168 -12.93 4.63 5.51
CA ASP A 168 -12.53 3.24 5.33
C ASP A 168 -11.39 3.09 4.31
N TRP A 169 -11.20 4.08 3.42
CA TRP A 169 -10.07 4.21 2.49
C TRP A 169 -8.80 4.87 3.06
N ASP A 170 -8.69 5.04 4.37
CA ASP A 170 -7.44 5.55 4.95
C ASP A 170 -6.27 4.60 4.64
N SER A 171 -5.12 5.15 4.25
CA SER A 171 -3.89 4.39 3.95
C SER A 171 -3.42 3.44 5.06
N ARG A 172 -3.84 3.70 6.31
CA ARG A 172 -3.53 2.85 7.47
C ARG A 172 -4.25 1.51 7.43
N TRP A 173 -5.39 1.38 6.77
CA TRP A 173 -6.19 0.14 6.81
C TRP A 173 -6.96 -0.18 5.54
N GLY A 174 -7.21 0.76 4.63
CA GLY A 174 -8.12 0.56 3.51
C GLY A 174 -7.69 -0.54 2.53
N ALA A 175 -6.40 -0.87 2.48
CA ALA A 175 -5.91 -1.98 1.66
C ALA A 175 -6.04 -3.36 2.33
N VAL A 176 -6.45 -3.46 3.60
CA VAL A 176 -6.64 -4.74 4.30
C VAL A 176 -7.79 -5.50 3.65
N ASP A 177 -7.65 -6.82 3.49
CA ASP A 177 -8.75 -7.66 3.01
C ASP A 177 -9.81 -7.81 4.11
N TYR A 178 -11.07 -7.57 3.78
CA TYR A 178 -12.21 -7.66 4.69
C TYR A 178 -13.50 -8.00 3.93
N ALA A 179 -14.26 -8.96 4.44
CA ALA A 179 -15.60 -9.30 3.92
C ALA A 179 -15.62 -9.58 2.39
N GLY A 180 -14.55 -10.20 1.87
CA GLY A 180 -14.42 -10.56 0.45
C GLY A 180 -13.93 -9.45 -0.48
N SER A 181 -13.59 -8.27 0.04
CA SER A 181 -13.01 -7.16 -0.73
C SER A 181 -11.96 -6.40 0.10
N ALA A 182 -11.57 -5.20 -0.34
CA ALA A 182 -10.77 -4.28 0.45
C ALA A 182 -11.62 -3.62 1.55
N LEU A 183 -11.02 -3.34 2.71
CA LEU A 183 -11.66 -2.57 3.77
C LEU A 183 -12.11 -1.19 3.28
N ALA A 184 -11.40 -0.59 2.30
CA ALA A 184 -11.82 0.64 1.64
C ALA A 184 -13.15 0.58 0.87
N VAL A 185 -13.76 -0.61 0.75
CA VAL A 185 -15.02 -0.82 0.04
C VAL A 185 -16.08 -1.42 0.96
N THR A 186 -15.70 -2.34 1.84
CA THR A 186 -16.63 -3.07 2.72
C THR A 186 -16.48 -2.68 4.20
N GLY A 187 -15.59 -1.75 4.53
CA GLY A 187 -15.18 -1.43 5.90
C GLY A 187 -15.99 -0.35 6.61
N SER A 188 -17.14 0.08 6.05
CA SER A 188 -17.96 1.13 6.66
C SER A 188 -18.36 0.81 8.10
N GLY A 189 -18.83 -0.42 8.35
CA GLY A 189 -19.21 -0.91 9.68
C GLY A 189 -18.07 -0.87 10.71
N PRO A 190 -16.93 -1.53 10.45
CA PRO A 190 -15.76 -1.46 11.32
C PRO A 190 -15.28 -0.03 11.58
N THR A 191 -15.34 0.83 10.56
CA THR A 191 -14.91 2.23 10.69
C THR A 191 -15.86 3.04 11.57
N VAL A 192 -17.18 2.84 11.44
CA VAL A 192 -18.19 3.43 12.34
C VAL A 192 -17.94 3.03 13.79
N MET A 193 -17.68 1.75 14.05
CA MET A 193 -17.42 1.29 15.41
C MET A 193 -16.09 1.81 15.96
N ALA A 194 -15.06 1.96 15.12
CA ALA A 194 -13.79 2.58 15.52
C ALA A 194 -13.99 4.03 15.95
N MET A 195 -14.69 4.83 15.13
CA MET A 195 -15.04 6.22 15.44
C MET A 195 -15.83 6.32 16.75
N ALA A 196 -16.84 5.47 16.93
CA ALA A 196 -17.64 5.43 18.16
C ALA A 196 -16.79 5.04 19.38
N THR A 197 -15.96 4.02 19.27
CA THR A 197 -15.12 3.53 20.38
C THR A 197 -14.10 4.58 20.80
N ILE A 198 -13.40 5.19 19.82
CA ILE A 198 -12.43 6.26 20.08
C ILE A 198 -13.12 7.44 20.76
N GLY A 199 -14.25 7.91 20.23
CA GLY A 199 -14.96 9.05 20.79
C GLY A 199 -15.59 8.79 22.15
N LEU A 200 -16.12 7.59 22.41
CA LEU A 200 -16.74 7.26 23.70
C LEU A 200 -15.71 6.97 24.80
N THR A 201 -14.61 6.30 24.45
CA THR A 201 -13.68 5.75 25.45
C THR A 201 -12.37 6.52 25.54
N GLY A 202 -11.93 7.15 24.44
CA GLY A 202 -10.59 7.70 24.25
C GLY A 202 -9.52 6.65 23.90
N SER A 203 -9.86 5.36 23.81
CA SER A 203 -8.92 4.31 23.38
C SER A 203 -8.76 4.32 21.86
N THR A 204 -7.51 4.26 21.41
CA THR A 204 -7.13 4.18 19.99
C THR A 204 -6.66 2.79 19.58
N ASP A 205 -6.83 1.79 20.45
CA ASP A 205 -6.39 0.40 20.22
C ASP A 205 -7.26 -0.32 19.18
N ASN A 206 -8.52 0.11 19.04
CA ASN A 206 -9.52 -0.49 18.15
C ASN A 206 -9.63 0.30 16.84
N THR A 207 -8.65 0.11 15.94
CA THR A 207 -8.70 0.65 14.57
C THR A 207 -9.78 -0.05 13.74
N PRO A 208 -10.19 0.52 12.59
CA PRO A 208 -11.09 -0.16 11.66
C PRO A 208 -10.62 -1.56 11.29
N ALA A 209 -9.31 -1.76 11.05
CA ALA A 209 -8.75 -3.09 10.77
C ALA A 209 -8.84 -4.07 11.96
N THR A 210 -8.64 -3.59 13.19
CA THR A 210 -8.82 -4.43 14.40
C THR A 210 -10.26 -4.90 14.53
N ILE A 211 -11.22 -4.01 14.29
CA ILE A 211 -12.65 -4.31 14.38
C ILE A 211 -13.11 -5.20 13.21
N ALA A 212 -12.57 -4.98 12.01
CA ALA A 212 -12.80 -5.85 10.86
C ALA A 212 -12.38 -7.30 11.15
N ALA A 213 -11.18 -7.50 11.71
CA ALA A 213 -10.71 -8.82 12.10
C ALA A 213 -11.59 -9.45 13.20
N LEU A 214 -12.11 -8.65 14.13
CA LEU A 214 -13.05 -9.09 15.15
C LEU A 214 -14.37 -9.57 14.51
N ALA A 215 -14.93 -8.79 13.58
CA ALA A 215 -16.15 -9.15 12.86
C ALA A 215 -15.97 -10.44 12.05
N GLU A 216 -14.84 -10.64 11.37
CA GLU A 216 -14.55 -11.88 10.65
C GLU A 216 -14.41 -13.08 11.59
N LYS A 217 -13.67 -12.92 12.69
CA LYS A 217 -13.48 -13.97 13.70
C LYS A 217 -14.81 -14.51 14.22
N ASP A 218 -15.79 -13.63 14.41
CA ASP A 218 -17.11 -13.99 14.96
C ASP A 218 -18.17 -14.23 13.90
N GLY A 219 -17.80 -14.26 12.61
CA GLY A 219 -18.72 -14.56 11.50
C GLY A 219 -19.75 -13.46 11.24
N LEU A 220 -19.43 -12.22 11.60
CA LEU A 220 -20.30 -11.04 11.51
C LEU A 220 -19.97 -10.15 10.30
N ALA A 221 -18.89 -10.46 9.57
CA ALA A 221 -18.54 -9.86 8.28
C ALA A 221 -19.46 -10.39 7.16
N THR A 222 -20.72 -9.98 7.18
CA THR A 222 -21.81 -10.45 6.31
C THR A 222 -22.76 -9.31 5.97
N GLY A 223 -23.64 -9.52 4.99
CA GLY A 223 -24.58 -8.50 4.52
C GLY A 223 -23.97 -7.59 3.45
N ASP A 224 -24.82 -6.77 2.84
CA ASP A 224 -24.44 -5.95 1.69
C ASP A 224 -23.52 -4.77 2.10
N SER A 225 -23.62 -4.32 3.35
CA SER A 225 -22.75 -3.29 3.95
C SER A 225 -21.40 -3.81 4.47
N GLY A 226 -21.16 -5.13 4.40
CA GLY A 226 -19.92 -5.78 4.87
C GLY A 226 -19.87 -6.12 6.35
N MET A 227 -20.83 -5.67 7.17
CA MET A 227 -20.93 -6.01 8.59
C MET A 227 -22.39 -6.10 9.04
N SER A 228 -22.78 -7.25 9.62
CA SER A 228 -24.12 -7.43 10.18
C SER A 228 -24.33 -6.53 11.42
N GLY A 229 -25.54 -5.99 11.57
CA GLY A 229 -25.96 -5.28 12.79
C GLY A 229 -25.86 -6.13 14.06
N ASP A 230 -25.82 -7.47 13.96
CA ASP A 230 -25.57 -8.37 15.09
C ASP A 230 -24.19 -8.14 15.73
N PHE A 231 -23.25 -7.52 15.00
CA PHE A 231 -21.97 -7.06 15.52
C PHE A 231 -22.14 -6.20 16.78
N PHE A 232 -22.99 -5.17 16.72
CA PHE A 232 -23.20 -4.27 17.86
C PHE A 232 -23.74 -5.05 19.08
N THR A 233 -24.58 -6.05 18.85
CA THR A 233 -25.16 -6.84 19.93
C THR A 233 -24.20 -7.82 20.58
N THR A 234 -23.21 -8.29 19.81
CA THR A 234 -22.25 -9.32 20.20
C THR A 234 -20.97 -8.73 20.76
N GLU A 235 -20.42 -7.71 20.11
CA GLU A 235 -19.05 -7.23 20.34
C GLU A 235 -18.94 -5.83 20.96
N ALA A 236 -19.99 -5.01 20.98
CA ALA A 236 -19.87 -3.64 21.52
C ALA A 236 -19.31 -3.62 22.96
N ASN A 237 -19.76 -4.57 23.79
CA ASN A 237 -19.30 -4.68 25.18
C ASN A 237 -17.81 -5.04 25.29
N SER A 238 -17.28 -5.88 24.38
CA SER A 238 -15.84 -6.23 24.38
C SER A 238 -14.96 -5.02 24.03
N LEU A 239 -15.55 -4.04 23.33
CA LEU A 239 -14.94 -2.76 22.96
C LEU A 239 -15.19 -1.65 23.99
N GLY A 240 -15.78 -1.95 25.15
CA GLY A 240 -16.05 -0.96 26.22
C GLY A 240 -17.23 -0.03 25.93
N VAL A 241 -18.12 -0.43 25.03
CA VAL A 241 -19.30 0.32 24.58
C VAL A 241 -20.57 -0.47 24.91
N VAL A 242 -21.63 0.22 25.34
CA VAL A 242 -22.96 -0.35 25.54
C VAL A 242 -23.84 0.05 24.37
N TYR A 243 -24.67 -0.88 23.89
CA TYR A 243 -25.62 -0.63 22.81
C TYR A 243 -27.08 -0.66 23.30
N HIS A 244 -27.93 0.07 22.60
CA HIS A 244 -29.38 -0.09 22.62
C HIS A 244 -29.93 0.01 21.20
N THR A 245 -30.78 -0.93 20.80
CA THR A 245 -31.39 -0.95 19.47
C THR A 245 -32.71 -0.19 19.46
N TYR A 246 -32.93 0.59 18.43
CA TYR A 246 -34.17 1.32 18.18
C TYR A 246 -34.63 1.11 16.74
N ASP A 247 -35.95 1.11 16.52
CA ASP A 247 -36.51 1.23 15.17
C ASP A 247 -36.27 2.66 14.68
N THR A 248 -35.99 2.82 13.39
CA THR A 248 -35.65 4.14 12.85
C THR A 248 -36.89 5.01 12.69
N SER A 249 -36.85 6.21 13.27
CA SER A 249 -37.77 7.33 13.01
C SER A 249 -37.07 8.65 13.33
N ALA A 250 -37.54 9.76 12.75
CA ALA A 250 -37.01 11.08 13.07
C ALA A 250 -37.12 11.40 14.58
N ASP A 251 -38.25 11.03 15.19
CA ASP A 251 -38.48 11.18 16.63
C ASP A 251 -37.49 10.36 17.47
N ASN A 252 -37.19 9.11 17.07
CA ASN A 252 -36.24 8.27 17.78
C ASN A 252 -34.81 8.80 17.63
N ILE A 253 -34.39 9.23 16.43
CA ILE A 253 -33.07 9.85 16.22
C ILE A 253 -32.92 11.06 17.13
N SER A 254 -33.93 11.95 17.15
CA SER A 254 -33.92 13.17 17.96
C SER A 254 -33.95 12.90 19.46
N THR A 255 -34.73 11.93 19.91
CA THR A 255 -34.88 11.63 21.34
C THR A 255 -33.67 10.89 21.90
N VAL A 256 -33.06 10.01 21.11
CA VAL A 256 -31.99 9.12 21.57
C VAL A 256 -30.61 9.76 21.45
N LEU A 257 -30.37 10.57 20.41
CA LEU A 257 -29.11 11.27 20.25
C LEU A 257 -28.99 12.40 21.29
N THR A 258 -28.33 12.08 22.39
CA THR A 258 -28.07 12.98 23.52
C THR A 258 -26.58 13.03 23.81
N SER A 259 -26.15 13.98 24.63
CA SER A 259 -24.72 14.11 25.01
C SER A 259 -24.19 12.78 25.57
N GLY A 260 -23.12 12.26 24.96
CA GLY A 260 -22.52 10.96 25.32
C GLY A 260 -23.14 9.74 24.64
N THR A 261 -24.08 9.95 23.71
CA THR A 261 -24.68 8.90 22.86
C THR A 261 -24.42 9.21 21.40
N VAL A 262 -23.98 8.22 20.62
CA VAL A 262 -23.89 8.29 19.14
C VAL A 262 -24.70 7.16 18.52
N LEU A 263 -25.15 7.33 17.27
CA LEU A 263 -25.99 6.34 16.61
C LEU A 263 -25.22 5.71 15.44
N ALA A 264 -25.01 4.40 15.49
CA ALA A 264 -24.59 3.63 14.31
C ALA A 264 -25.84 3.21 13.53
N MET A 265 -25.90 3.58 12.26
CA MET A 265 -27.07 3.34 11.41
C MET A 265 -26.62 2.84 10.05
N GLU A 266 -27.26 1.79 9.57
CA GLU A 266 -27.10 1.31 8.21
C GLU A 266 -28.09 2.03 7.31
N VAL A 267 -27.61 2.52 6.17
CA VAL A 267 -28.39 3.27 5.18
C VAL A 267 -28.42 2.51 3.87
N ARG A 268 -29.56 2.59 3.18
CA ARG A 268 -29.80 1.86 1.93
C ARG A 268 -28.96 2.44 0.79
N ALA A 269 -28.69 1.59 -0.21
CA ALA A 269 -28.22 2.05 -1.50
C ALA A 269 -29.15 3.14 -2.08
N ASP A 270 -28.56 4.07 -2.82
CA ASP A 270 -29.22 5.19 -3.49
C ASP A 270 -29.95 6.18 -2.56
N SER A 271 -29.65 6.20 -1.25
CA SER A 271 -30.19 7.21 -0.33
C SER A 271 -29.19 8.33 -0.03
N LEU A 272 -27.96 7.97 0.38
CA LEU A 272 -26.87 8.91 0.64
C LEU A 272 -25.72 8.71 -0.35
N THR A 273 -25.38 7.46 -0.63
CA THR A 273 -24.39 7.03 -1.62
C THR A 273 -24.97 5.88 -2.46
N SER A 274 -24.22 5.41 -3.45
CA SER A 274 -24.65 4.34 -4.36
C SER A 274 -24.79 2.96 -3.69
N TYR A 275 -24.22 2.77 -2.50
CA TYR A 275 -24.14 1.47 -1.84
C TYR A 275 -24.75 1.50 -0.45
N GLU A 276 -25.28 0.36 -0.01
CA GLU A 276 -25.65 0.16 1.38
C GLU A 276 -24.39 0.19 2.25
N HIS A 277 -24.39 0.97 3.33
CA HIS A 277 -23.24 1.15 4.20
C HIS A 277 -23.64 1.65 5.58
N TRP A 278 -22.69 1.62 6.52
CA TRP A 278 -22.87 2.15 7.87
C TRP A 278 -22.38 3.60 7.97
N ILE A 279 -23.14 4.42 8.71
CA ILE A 279 -22.77 5.78 9.11
C ILE A 279 -22.84 5.96 10.63
N LEU A 280 -22.14 6.98 11.13
CA LEU A 280 -22.20 7.40 12.53
C LEU A 280 -22.87 8.78 12.65
N ILE A 281 -23.98 8.86 13.36
CA ILE A 281 -24.62 10.14 13.73
C ILE A 281 -24.06 10.58 15.08
N VAL A 282 -23.44 11.76 15.13
CA VAL A 282 -22.56 12.16 16.24
C VAL A 282 -23.18 13.18 17.18
N GLU A 283 -23.76 14.25 16.64
CA GLU A 283 -24.33 15.33 17.43
C GLU A 283 -25.44 16.06 16.66
N GLN A 284 -26.28 16.75 17.41
CA GLN A 284 -27.29 17.66 16.88
C GLN A 284 -26.81 19.12 17.02
N GLY A 285 -26.77 19.84 15.90
CA GLY A 285 -26.50 21.26 15.84
C GLY A 285 -27.63 22.11 16.42
N SER A 286 -27.34 23.37 16.71
CA SER A 286 -28.33 24.32 17.27
C SER A 286 -29.47 24.68 16.31
N ASP A 287 -29.29 24.42 15.01
CA ASP A 287 -30.31 24.56 13.97
C ASP A 287 -31.22 23.32 13.85
N GLY A 288 -30.97 22.28 14.66
CA GLY A 288 -31.71 21.02 14.67
C GLY A 288 -31.22 19.99 13.67
N THR A 289 -30.21 20.30 12.85
CA THR A 289 -29.58 19.35 11.92
C THR A 289 -28.54 18.48 12.62
N TYR A 290 -28.15 17.37 11.99
CA TYR A 290 -27.29 16.34 12.57
C TYR A 290 -25.96 16.25 11.82
N THR A 291 -24.88 16.17 12.59
CA THR A 291 -23.55 15.86 12.08
C THR A 291 -23.44 14.35 11.88
N VAL A 292 -23.04 13.95 10.67
CA VAL A 292 -22.82 12.55 10.29
C VAL A 292 -21.37 12.37 9.91
N HIS A 293 -20.73 11.32 10.42
CA HIS A 293 -19.46 10.81 9.91
C HIS A 293 -19.77 9.58 9.06
N ASP A 294 -19.70 9.77 7.75
CA ASP A 294 -19.87 8.72 6.76
C ASP A 294 -18.48 8.25 6.31
N PRO A 295 -18.08 7.00 6.68
CA PRO A 295 -16.78 6.47 6.34
C PRO A 295 -16.63 6.19 4.85
N THR A 296 -17.72 6.21 4.08
CA THR A 296 -17.78 5.92 2.63
C THR A 296 -17.81 7.19 1.76
N SER A 297 -18.09 8.37 2.35
CA SER A 297 -18.06 9.63 1.59
C SER A 297 -17.66 10.87 2.38
N SER A 298 -16.63 11.57 1.88
CA SER A 298 -16.24 12.88 2.39
C SER A 298 -17.34 13.94 2.15
N SER A 299 -18.08 13.81 1.05
CA SER A 299 -19.13 14.77 0.65
C SER A 299 -20.39 14.68 1.51
N VAL A 300 -20.71 13.48 2.03
CA VAL A 300 -21.79 13.26 3.00
C VAL A 300 -21.39 13.79 4.37
N THR A 301 -20.14 13.51 4.78
CA THR A 301 -19.55 13.98 6.05
C THR A 301 -19.44 15.51 6.12
N ALA A 302 -19.21 16.19 5.00
CA ALA A 302 -19.05 17.65 4.95
C ALA A 302 -20.35 18.45 5.14
N LYS A 303 -21.50 17.79 5.26
CA LYS A 303 -22.83 18.41 5.37
C LYS A 303 -23.51 17.99 6.67
N THR A 304 -24.53 18.74 7.06
CA THR A 304 -25.48 18.32 8.09
C THR A 304 -26.78 17.86 7.47
N TRP A 305 -27.50 17.01 8.20
CA TRP A 305 -28.68 16.31 7.71
C TRP A 305 -29.87 16.55 8.64
N ASP A 306 -31.08 16.62 8.10
CA ASP A 306 -32.29 16.61 8.92
C ASP A 306 -32.68 15.16 9.32
N ALA A 307 -33.42 15.02 10.42
CA ALA A 307 -33.80 13.72 10.95
C ALA A 307 -34.69 12.90 10.01
N ASP A 308 -35.54 13.54 9.19
CA ASP A 308 -36.42 12.85 8.26
C ASP A 308 -35.63 12.25 7.09
N THR A 309 -34.62 12.96 6.58
CA THR A 309 -33.69 12.45 5.57
C THR A 309 -32.90 11.26 6.11
N LEU A 310 -32.38 11.35 7.33
CA LEU A 310 -31.67 10.23 7.97
C LEU A 310 -32.60 9.02 8.19
N ALA A 311 -33.79 9.27 8.73
CA ALA A 311 -34.76 8.21 8.99
C ALA A 311 -35.22 7.53 7.69
N SER A 312 -35.48 8.32 6.65
CA SER A 312 -35.86 7.79 5.35
C SER A 312 -34.71 7.08 4.64
N SER A 313 -33.44 7.33 4.97
CA SER A 313 -32.27 6.64 4.40
C SER A 313 -31.99 5.27 5.02
N SER A 314 -32.45 5.02 6.24
CA SER A 314 -32.11 3.82 7.03
C SER A 314 -32.67 2.50 6.47
N THR A 315 -31.99 1.38 6.75
CA THR A 315 -32.51 0.01 6.53
C THR A 315 -33.58 -0.41 7.55
N GLY A 316 -33.85 0.40 8.58
CA GLY A 316 -35.00 0.28 9.48
C GLY A 316 -34.68 0.25 10.97
N LYS A 317 -33.41 0.11 11.34
CA LYS A 317 -32.94 0.17 12.73
C LYS A 317 -31.66 0.98 12.86
N PHE A 318 -31.41 1.46 14.08
CA PHE A 318 -30.10 1.98 14.48
C PHE A 318 -29.71 1.51 15.88
N TYR A 319 -28.42 1.63 16.18
CA TYR A 319 -27.82 1.24 17.45
C TYR A 319 -27.29 2.49 18.16
N ALA A 320 -27.91 2.83 19.28
CA ALA A 320 -27.41 3.89 20.15
C ALA A 320 -26.25 3.33 20.99
N LEU A 321 -25.10 3.98 20.92
CA LEU A 321 -23.86 3.56 21.54
C LEU A 321 -23.46 4.57 22.62
N THR A 322 -23.12 4.05 23.80
CA THR A 322 -22.67 4.83 24.96
C THR A 322 -21.45 4.19 25.61
N LYS A 323 -20.68 4.96 26.37
CA LYS A 323 -19.54 4.42 27.11
C LYS A 323 -20.03 3.45 28.19
N MET A 324 -19.38 2.28 28.31
CA MET A 324 -19.63 1.38 29.43
C MET A 324 -19.19 2.01 30.76
N ALA A 325 -20.04 1.91 31.78
CA ALA A 325 -19.69 2.35 33.13
C ALA A 325 -18.51 1.51 33.66
N SER A 326 -17.54 2.19 34.27
CA SER A 326 -16.37 1.58 34.92
C SER A 326 -16.70 0.94 36.26
#